data_AF-A0A7X8M7D2-F1
#
_entry.id   AF-A0A7X8M7D2-F1
#
_cell.length_a   1.000
_cell.length_b   1.000
_cell.length_c   1.000
_cell.angle_alpha   90.00
_cell.angle_beta   90.00
_cell.angle_gamma   90.00
#
_symmetry.space_group_name_H-M   'P 1'
#
loop_
_entity.id
_entity.type
_entity.pdbx_description
1 polymer ?
#
loop_
_entity_poly.entity_id
_entity_poly.type
_entity_poly.pdbx_seq_one_letter_code
_entity_poly.pdbx_strand_id
1 'polypeptide(L)'
;MTDCGCEREKAAELERRTLWTLLAINGVMFLVEAFAGWYGESAGLLADSLDMFADASVYGIALYAVGRSRRLQVSAATASGVLQIALGLGVLVEVVRRFLYGSGPASILMMVVGAIALVANVCCLLLIAGHRQGGIHMRASWIFSTNDVIANVGVIISGGLVRYLGNRLPDLIIGAAISIVVLRGGVQILREAKEARQGKLGA
;
A
#
# COMPACT_ATOMS: atom_id res chain seq x y z
N MET A 1 15.15 -35.40 -18.51
CA MET A 1 14.49 -34.13 -18.90
C MET A 1 13.28 -33.77 -18.03
N THR A 2 13.02 -34.48 -16.92
CA THR A 2 11.81 -34.30 -16.07
C THR A 2 12.01 -33.37 -14.86
N ASP A 3 13.25 -32.97 -14.57
CA ASP A 3 13.60 -32.23 -13.35
C ASP A 3 13.24 -30.73 -13.42
N CYS A 4 13.35 -30.13 -14.62
CA CYS A 4 13.13 -28.69 -14.82
C CYS A 4 11.65 -28.25 -14.68
N GLY A 5 10.69 -29.19 -14.80
CA GLY A 5 9.25 -28.91 -14.64
C GLY A 5 8.80 -28.82 -13.18
N CYS A 6 9.29 -29.74 -12.35
CA CYS A 6 8.94 -29.83 -10.93
C CYS A 6 9.48 -28.65 -10.12
N GLU A 7 10.68 -28.16 -10.45
CA GLU A 7 11.25 -26.97 -9.80
C GLU A 7 10.52 -25.67 -10.16
N ARG A 8 10.09 -25.51 -11.42
CA ARG A 8 9.33 -24.32 -11.86
C ARG A 8 7.94 -24.27 -11.24
N GLU A 9 7.28 -25.43 -11.10
CA GLU A 9 5.95 -25.53 -10.50
C GLU A 9 5.99 -25.24 -8.99
N LYS A 10 7.02 -25.74 -8.29
CA LYS A 10 7.28 -25.42 -6.87
C LYS A 10 7.58 -23.93 -6.65
N ALA A 11 8.39 -23.33 -7.53
CA ALA A 11 8.72 -21.91 -7.44
C ALA A 11 7.47 -21.01 -7.65
N ALA A 12 6.61 -21.35 -8.61
CA ALA A 12 5.37 -20.61 -8.87
C ALA A 12 4.37 -20.71 -7.70
N GLU A 13 4.26 -21.87 -7.06
CA GLU A 13 3.41 -22.05 -5.88
C GLU A 13 3.96 -21.29 -4.65
N LEU A 14 5.28 -21.24 -4.45
CA LEU A 14 5.91 -20.43 -3.40
C LEU A 14 5.67 -18.93 -3.60
N GLU A 15 5.80 -18.44 -4.84
CA GLU A 15 5.52 -17.05 -5.20
C GLU A 15 4.05 -16.70 -4.95
N ARG A 16 3.13 -17.57 -5.39
CA ARG A 16 1.68 -17.40 -5.16
C ARG A 16 1.34 -17.38 -3.67
N ARG A 17 1.94 -18.25 -2.86
CA ARG A 17 1.75 -18.25 -1.39
C ARG A 17 2.27 -16.97 -0.76
N THR A 18 3.42 -16.48 -1.22
CA THR A 18 4.00 -15.21 -0.73
C THR A 18 3.07 -14.05 -1.04
N LEU A 19 2.56 -13.94 -2.27
CA LEU A 19 1.60 -12.92 -2.66
C LEU A 19 0.31 -12.97 -1.83
N TRP A 20 -0.20 -14.16 -1.51
CA TRP A 20 -1.35 -14.31 -0.62
C TRP A 20 -1.07 -13.82 0.80
N THR A 21 0.11 -14.11 1.34
CA THR A 21 0.53 -13.61 2.65
C THR A 21 0.67 -12.09 2.64
N LEU A 22 1.30 -11.50 1.62
CA LEU A 22 1.42 -10.05 1.47
C LEU A 22 0.05 -9.37 1.36
N LEU A 23 -0.86 -9.94 0.56
CA LEU A 23 -2.24 -9.49 0.44
C LEU A 23 -2.98 -9.52 1.78
N ALA A 24 -2.84 -10.61 2.54
CA ALA A 24 -3.50 -10.76 3.83
C ALA A 24 -2.98 -9.75 4.86
N ILE A 25 -1.66 -9.58 4.95
CA ILE A 25 -1.03 -8.63 5.88
C ILE A 25 -1.48 -7.20 5.56
N ASN A 26 -1.31 -6.75 4.32
CA ASN A 26 -1.69 -5.40 3.89
C ASN A 26 -3.21 -5.16 4.01
N GLY A 27 -4.03 -6.15 3.64
CA GLY A 27 -5.48 -6.04 3.74
C GLY A 27 -5.97 -5.93 5.18
N VAL A 28 -5.37 -6.67 6.12
CA VAL A 28 -5.70 -6.55 7.55
C VAL A 28 -5.22 -5.21 8.10
N MET A 29 -3.99 -4.80 7.79
CA MET A 29 -3.42 -3.53 8.25
C MET A 29 -4.22 -2.33 7.74
N PHE A 30 -4.65 -2.33 6.47
CA PHE A 30 -5.56 -1.32 5.93
C PHE A 30 -6.80 -1.13 6.82
N LEU A 31 -7.47 -2.20 7.23
CA LEU A 31 -8.67 -2.08 8.06
C LEU A 31 -8.35 -1.55 9.47
N VAL A 32 -7.25 -2.03 10.07
CA VAL A 32 -6.80 -1.59 11.39
C VAL A 32 -6.45 -0.10 11.38
N GLU A 33 -5.67 0.34 10.41
CA GLU A 33 -5.19 1.71 10.29
C GLU A 33 -6.27 2.67 9.83
N ALA A 34 -7.17 2.26 8.93
CA ALA A 34 -8.30 3.08 8.53
C ALA A 34 -9.23 3.34 9.73
N PHE A 35 -9.51 2.31 10.52
CA PHE A 35 -10.29 2.45 11.74
C PHE A 35 -9.57 3.32 12.77
N ALA A 36 -8.28 3.05 13.04
CA ALA A 36 -7.49 3.81 14.00
C ALA A 36 -7.29 5.27 13.59
N GLY A 37 -7.09 5.56 12.31
CA GLY A 37 -6.92 6.90 11.77
C GLY A 37 -8.22 7.71 11.79
N TRP A 38 -9.36 7.05 11.56
CA TRP A 38 -10.67 7.67 11.73
C TRP A 38 -10.98 7.93 13.21
N TYR A 39 -10.84 6.92 14.06
CA TYR A 39 -11.12 7.01 15.50
C TYR A 39 -10.18 7.97 16.23
N GLY A 40 -8.89 7.93 15.89
CA GLY A 40 -7.86 8.78 16.49
C GLY A 40 -7.66 10.11 15.79
N GLU A 41 -8.54 10.50 14.85
CA GLU A 41 -8.43 11.74 14.08
C GLU A 41 -7.03 12.02 13.50
N SER A 42 -6.33 10.97 13.05
CA SER A 42 -5.00 11.07 12.42
C SER A 42 -5.09 10.97 10.89
N ALA A 43 -4.61 12.00 10.19
CA ALA A 43 -4.54 12.02 8.74
C ALA A 43 -3.39 11.15 8.24
N GLY A 44 -2.30 11.07 9.00
CA GLY A 44 -1.18 10.17 8.76
C GLY A 44 -1.62 8.71 8.72
N LEU A 45 -2.30 8.23 9.76
CA LEU A 45 -2.81 6.84 9.81
C LEU A 45 -3.84 6.56 8.71
N LEU A 46 -4.72 7.51 8.39
CA LEU A 46 -5.65 7.35 7.27
C LEU A 46 -4.89 7.21 5.94
N ALA A 47 -3.88 8.04 5.70
CA ALA A 47 -3.07 7.96 4.49
C ALA A 47 -2.27 6.65 4.40
N ASP A 48 -1.63 6.23 5.50
CA ASP A 48 -0.87 4.98 5.63
C ASP A 48 -1.75 3.77 5.32
N SER A 49 -2.99 3.76 5.84
CA SER A 49 -3.97 2.72 5.51
C SER A 49 -4.27 2.63 4.01
N LEU A 50 -4.31 3.76 3.30
CA LEU A 50 -4.56 3.77 1.86
C LEU A 50 -3.37 3.25 1.05
N ASP A 51 -2.15 3.43 1.56
CA ASP A 51 -0.93 2.86 0.96
C ASP A 51 -0.97 1.33 1.07
N MET A 52 -1.29 0.79 2.26
CA MET A 52 -1.53 -0.64 2.45
C MET A 52 -2.64 -1.18 1.54
N PHE A 53 -3.72 -0.42 1.35
CA PHE A 53 -4.77 -0.79 0.41
C PHE A 53 -4.27 -0.79 -1.04
N ALA A 54 -3.39 0.16 -1.39
CA ALA A 54 -2.82 0.23 -2.73
C ALA A 54 -1.97 -1.01 -3.03
N ASP A 55 -1.11 -1.39 -2.09
CA ASP A 55 -0.27 -2.57 -2.12
C ASP A 55 -1.10 -3.86 -2.18
N ALA A 56 -2.07 -4.01 -1.28
CA ALA A 56 -3.04 -5.12 -1.29
C ALA A 56 -3.74 -5.24 -2.65
N SER A 57 -4.13 -4.12 -3.25
CA SER A 57 -4.79 -4.14 -4.55
C SER A 57 -3.87 -4.62 -5.67
N VAL A 58 -2.59 -4.23 -5.65
CA VAL A 58 -1.57 -4.71 -6.61
C VAL A 58 -1.37 -6.22 -6.47
N TYR A 59 -1.21 -6.73 -5.24
CA TYR A 59 -1.10 -8.17 -5.00
C TYR A 59 -2.36 -8.93 -5.41
N GLY A 60 -3.54 -8.37 -5.13
CA GLY A 60 -4.83 -8.93 -5.52
C GLY A 60 -5.00 -9.02 -7.04
N ILE A 61 -4.60 -7.98 -7.77
CA ILE A 61 -4.60 -7.99 -9.25
C ILE A 61 -3.62 -9.04 -9.79
N ALA A 62 -2.42 -9.11 -9.22
CA ALA A 62 -1.40 -10.10 -9.64
C ALA A 62 -1.91 -11.53 -9.45
N LEU A 63 -2.52 -11.84 -8.31
CA LEU A 63 -3.14 -13.14 -8.03
C LEU A 63 -4.34 -13.43 -8.94
N TYR A 64 -5.19 -12.42 -9.18
CA TYR A 64 -6.35 -12.53 -10.05
C TYR A 64 -5.97 -12.72 -11.52
N ALA A 65 -4.81 -12.21 -11.94
CA ALA A 65 -4.35 -12.30 -13.33
C ALA A 65 -4.04 -13.73 -13.79
N VAL A 66 -3.68 -14.62 -12.87
CA VAL A 66 -3.31 -16.01 -13.18
C VAL A 66 -4.51 -16.75 -13.80
N GLY A 67 -4.37 -17.16 -15.07
CA GLY A 67 -5.39 -17.91 -15.81
C GLY A 67 -6.60 -17.10 -16.30
N ARG A 68 -6.58 -15.77 -16.20
CA ARG A 68 -7.68 -14.88 -16.66
C ARG A 68 -7.34 -14.16 -17.96
N SER A 69 -8.38 -13.74 -18.69
CA SER A 69 -8.21 -12.98 -19.93
C SER A 69 -7.65 -11.57 -19.65
N ARG A 70 -6.85 -11.06 -20.60
CA ARG A 70 -6.27 -9.70 -20.55
C ARG A 70 -7.31 -8.61 -20.29
N ARG A 71 -8.55 -8.78 -20.79
CA ARG A 71 -9.65 -7.83 -20.57
C ARG A 71 -10.05 -7.72 -19.11
N LEU A 72 -10.15 -8.85 -18.39
CA LEU A 72 -10.51 -8.86 -16.97
C LEU A 72 -9.39 -8.26 -16.11
N GLN A 73 -8.13 -8.55 -16.43
CA GLN A 73 -6.96 -7.97 -15.76
C GLN A 73 -6.96 -6.43 -15.86
N VAL A 74 -7.13 -5.91 -17.07
CA VAL A 74 -7.22 -4.46 -17.32
C VAL A 74 -8.40 -3.84 -16.56
N SER A 75 -9.54 -4.52 -16.52
CA SER A 75 -10.72 -4.02 -15.78
C SER A 75 -10.47 -3.94 -14.27
N ALA A 76 -9.84 -4.97 -13.70
CA ALA A 76 -9.49 -4.99 -12.28
C ALA A 76 -8.47 -3.90 -11.92
N ALA A 77 -7.42 -3.74 -12.73
CA ALA A 77 -6.44 -2.67 -12.57
C ALA A 77 -7.08 -1.27 -12.68
N THR A 78 -7.98 -1.08 -13.65
CA THR A 78 -8.71 0.19 -13.81
C THR A 78 -9.56 0.49 -12.56
N ALA A 79 -10.30 -0.50 -12.04
CA ALA A 79 -11.13 -0.31 -10.86
C ALA A 79 -10.29 0.04 -9.63
N SER A 80 -9.18 -0.67 -9.40
CA SER A 80 -8.23 -0.39 -8.33
C SER A 80 -7.67 1.03 -8.41
N GLY A 81 -7.15 1.44 -9.58
CA GLY A 81 -6.60 2.78 -9.77
C GLY A 81 -7.62 3.90 -9.52
N VAL A 82 -8.88 3.72 -9.96
CA VAL A 82 -9.96 4.68 -9.68
C VAL A 82 -10.25 4.75 -8.17
N LEU A 83 -10.33 3.60 -7.48
CA LEU A 83 -10.57 3.57 -6.04
C LEU A 83 -9.44 4.24 -5.25
N GLN A 84 -8.18 3.94 -5.57
CA GLN A 84 -7.03 4.58 -4.92
C GLN A 84 -7.04 6.10 -5.09
N ILE A 85 -7.36 6.59 -6.29
CA ILE A 85 -7.47 8.04 -6.53
C ILE A 85 -8.61 8.65 -5.72
N ALA A 86 -9.79 8.02 -5.72
CA ALA A 86 -10.93 8.51 -4.97
C ALA A 86 -10.64 8.57 -3.46
N LEU A 87 -10.03 7.52 -2.90
CA LEU A 87 -9.67 7.45 -1.49
C LEU A 87 -8.56 8.44 -1.14
N GLY A 88 -7.51 8.55 -1.95
CA GLY A 88 -6.42 9.50 -1.75
C GLY A 88 -6.92 10.95 -1.76
N LEU A 89 -7.77 11.30 -2.71
CA LEU A 89 -8.44 12.62 -2.73
C LEU A 89 -9.30 12.82 -1.47
N GLY A 90 -9.99 11.78 -1.00
CA GLY A 90 -10.73 11.81 0.26
C GLY A 90 -9.84 12.16 1.46
N VAL A 91 -8.66 11.58 1.55
CA VAL A 91 -7.68 11.92 2.61
C VAL A 91 -7.13 13.34 2.45
N LEU A 92 -6.87 13.82 1.23
CA LEU A 92 -6.48 15.21 1.03
C LEU A 92 -7.58 16.20 1.45
N VAL A 93 -8.83 15.89 1.13
CA VAL A 93 -9.99 16.68 1.60
C VAL A 93 -10.04 16.66 3.12
N GLU A 94 -9.81 15.51 3.75
CA GLU A 94 -9.76 15.38 5.20
C GLU A 94 -8.60 16.18 5.82
N VAL A 95 -7.42 16.19 5.20
CA VAL A 95 -6.29 17.02 5.61
C VAL A 95 -6.67 18.50 5.58
N VAL A 96 -7.28 18.97 4.49
CA VAL A 96 -7.71 20.37 4.37
C VAL A 96 -8.80 20.69 5.40
N ARG A 97 -9.79 19.80 5.57
CA ARG A 97 -10.85 19.95 6.57
C ARG A 97 -10.25 20.07 7.97
N ARG A 98 -9.36 19.16 8.34
CA ARG A 98 -8.69 19.16 9.66
C ARG A 98 -7.77 20.34 9.82
N PHE A 99 -7.14 20.84 8.76
CA PHE A 99 -6.35 22.07 8.77
C PHE A 99 -7.21 23.29 9.13
N LEU A 100 -8.41 23.41 8.55
CA LEU A 100 -9.31 24.55 8.77
C LEU A 100 -10.09 24.45 10.09
N TYR A 101 -10.68 23.29 10.39
CA TYR A 101 -11.63 23.13 11.50
C TYR A 101 -11.02 22.56 12.78
N GLY A 102 -9.79 22.05 12.75
CA GLY A 102 -9.21 21.36 13.89
C GLY A 102 -9.23 19.84 13.77
N SER A 103 -8.31 19.21 14.50
CA SER A 103 -8.32 17.79 14.84
C SER A 103 -7.47 17.58 16.10
N GLY A 104 -7.82 16.55 16.87
CA GLY A 104 -7.06 16.11 18.03
C GLY A 104 -6.37 14.77 17.77
N PRO A 105 -5.35 14.69 16.90
CA PRO A 105 -4.74 13.42 16.53
C PRO A 105 -4.20 12.70 17.77
N ALA A 106 -4.70 11.49 18.00
CA ALA A 106 -4.35 10.66 19.15
C ALA A 106 -2.91 10.13 19.01
N SER A 107 -1.94 10.92 19.46
CA SER A 107 -0.51 10.66 19.24
C SER A 107 -0.03 9.27 19.69
N ILE A 108 -0.55 8.77 20.82
CA ILE A 108 -0.19 7.43 21.30
C ILE A 108 -0.72 6.35 20.36
N LEU A 109 -1.95 6.51 19.87
CA LEU A 109 -2.54 5.58 18.91
C LEU A 109 -1.73 5.58 17.60
N MET A 110 -1.33 6.76 17.11
CA MET A 110 -0.45 6.90 15.94
C MET A 110 0.85 6.12 16.09
N MET A 111 1.55 6.29 17.22
CA MET A 111 2.83 5.62 17.44
C MET A 111 2.68 4.11 17.58
N VAL A 112 1.66 3.64 18.32
CA VAL A 112 1.42 2.21 18.53
C VAL A 112 1.02 1.52 17.23
N VAL A 113 0.04 2.08 16.52
CA VAL A 113 -0.45 1.49 15.26
C VAL A 113 0.62 1.58 14.18
N GLY A 114 1.31 2.72 14.06
CA GLY A 114 2.43 2.86 13.14
C GLY A 114 3.58 1.90 13.44
N ALA A 115 3.86 1.58 14.71
CA ALA A 115 4.86 0.57 15.08
C ALA A 115 4.41 -0.85 14.69
N ILE A 116 3.13 -1.18 14.85
CA ILE A 116 2.57 -2.46 14.40
C ILE A 116 2.67 -2.57 12.87
N ALA A 117 2.32 -1.51 12.15
CA ALA A 117 2.41 -1.43 10.70
C ALA A 117 3.85 -1.57 10.21
N LEU A 118 4.79 -0.90 10.87
CA LEU A 118 6.22 -1.02 10.60
C LEU A 118 6.71 -2.46 10.76
N VAL A 119 6.30 -3.17 11.83
CA VAL A 119 6.65 -4.58 12.03
C VAL A 119 6.06 -5.43 10.90
N ALA A 120 4.79 -5.20 10.54
CA ALA A 120 4.13 -5.92 9.45
C ALA A 120 4.85 -5.74 8.10
N ASN A 121 5.28 -4.53 7.77
CA ASN A 121 5.99 -4.23 6.54
C ASN A 121 7.43 -4.72 6.52
N VAL A 122 8.12 -4.68 7.67
CA VAL A 122 9.42 -5.36 7.81
C VAL A 122 9.27 -6.86 7.62
N CYS A 123 8.22 -7.49 8.15
CA CYS A 123 7.93 -8.91 7.88
C CYS A 123 7.69 -9.16 6.38
N CYS A 124 6.95 -8.29 5.69
CA CYS A 124 6.76 -8.37 4.23
C CYS A 124 8.10 -8.29 3.47
N LEU A 125 8.95 -7.32 3.79
CA LEU A 125 10.31 -7.18 3.26
C LEU A 125 11.14 -8.45 3.44
N LEU A 126 11.11 -9.05 4.64
CA LEU A 126 11.86 -10.28 4.94
C LEU A 126 11.33 -11.49 4.14
N LEU A 127 10.01 -11.60 3.94
CA LEU A 127 9.42 -12.64 3.10
C LEU A 127 9.84 -12.50 1.62
N ILE A 128 9.91 -11.27 1.12
CA ILE A 128 10.38 -10.96 -0.23
C ILE A 128 11.90 -11.21 -0.34
N ALA A 129 12.68 -10.90 0.70
CA ALA A 129 14.12 -11.14 0.75
C ALA A 129 14.48 -12.63 0.57
N GLY A 130 13.62 -13.53 1.05
CA GLY A 130 13.75 -14.98 0.85
C GLY A 130 13.65 -15.41 -0.61
N HIS A 131 13.06 -14.58 -1.47
CA HIS A 131 12.86 -14.84 -2.91
C HIS A 131 13.82 -14.02 -3.79
N ARG A 132 15.07 -13.83 -3.34
CA ARG A 132 16.10 -12.97 -3.96
C ARG A 132 16.44 -13.24 -5.44
N GLN A 133 16.04 -14.38 -6.00
CA GLN A 133 16.16 -14.72 -7.43
C GLN A 133 14.84 -14.53 -8.23
N GLY A 134 13.80 -13.96 -7.60
CA GLY A 134 12.52 -13.72 -8.24
C GLY A 134 12.60 -12.70 -9.37
N GLY A 135 11.69 -12.82 -10.34
CA GLY A 135 11.61 -11.96 -11.52
C GLY A 135 11.30 -10.49 -11.20
N ILE A 136 10.98 -9.70 -12.23
CA ILE A 136 10.71 -8.25 -12.13
C ILE A 136 9.67 -7.91 -11.04
N HIS A 137 8.69 -8.79 -10.81
CA HIS A 137 7.68 -8.64 -9.77
C HIS A 137 8.25 -8.55 -8.35
N MET A 138 9.32 -9.30 -8.02
CA MET A 138 9.93 -9.25 -6.68
C MET A 138 10.77 -7.99 -6.44
N ARG A 139 11.39 -7.44 -7.49
CA ARG A 139 12.05 -6.13 -7.39
C ARG A 139 11.04 -5.01 -7.16
N ALA A 140 9.89 -5.07 -7.83
CA ALA A 140 8.81 -4.10 -7.59
C ALA A 140 8.31 -4.20 -6.15
N SER A 141 8.00 -5.40 -5.66
CA SER A 141 7.55 -5.62 -4.27
C SER A 141 8.55 -5.14 -3.22
N TRP A 142 9.86 -5.24 -3.48
CA TRP A 142 10.88 -4.68 -2.58
C TRP A 142 10.80 -3.15 -2.48
N ILE A 143 10.62 -2.47 -3.61
CA ILE A 143 10.53 -0.99 -3.65
C ILE A 143 9.27 -0.52 -2.92
N PHE A 144 8.12 -1.14 -3.20
CA PHE A 144 6.86 -0.82 -2.52
C PHE A 144 6.98 -1.02 -1.00
N SER A 145 7.43 -2.19 -0.56
CA SER A 145 7.57 -2.48 0.86
C SER A 145 8.62 -1.59 1.57
N THR A 146 9.60 -1.05 0.85
CA THR A 146 10.53 -0.04 1.40
C THR A 146 9.84 1.32 1.59
N ASN A 147 8.97 1.71 0.67
CA ASN A 147 8.20 2.95 0.79
C ASN A 147 7.26 2.89 1.99
N ASP A 148 6.59 1.76 2.21
CA ASP A 148 5.69 1.60 3.37
C ASP A 148 6.46 1.76 4.69
N VAL A 149 7.65 1.15 4.79
CA VAL A 149 8.51 1.34 5.97
C VAL A 149 8.83 2.83 6.21
N ILE A 150 9.12 3.59 5.15
CA ILE A 150 9.36 5.03 5.26
C ILE A 150 8.08 5.76 5.71
N ALA A 151 6.93 5.39 5.16
CA ALA A 151 5.62 5.95 5.54
C ALA A 151 5.31 5.69 7.02
N ASN A 152 5.41 4.44 7.49
CA ASN A 152 5.16 4.07 8.88
C ASN A 152 6.12 4.79 9.84
N VAL A 153 7.41 4.86 9.50
CA VAL A 153 8.39 5.63 10.29
C VAL A 153 8.00 7.10 10.34
N GLY A 154 7.57 7.68 9.21
CA GLY A 154 7.03 9.03 9.14
C GLY A 154 5.83 9.24 10.07
N VAL A 155 4.89 8.29 10.10
CA VAL A 155 3.71 8.32 10.99
C VAL A 155 4.11 8.23 12.47
N ILE A 156 5.04 7.36 12.82
CA ILE A 156 5.54 7.23 14.21
C ILE A 156 6.22 8.52 14.65
N ILE A 157 7.13 9.07 13.83
CA ILE A 157 7.82 10.33 14.12
C ILE A 157 6.80 11.46 14.25
N SER A 158 5.82 11.51 13.35
CA SER A 158 4.74 12.48 13.40
C SER A 158 3.94 12.38 14.69
N GLY A 159 3.57 11.17 15.13
CA GLY A 159 2.91 10.96 16.42
C GLY A 159 3.73 11.49 17.60
N GLY A 160 5.04 11.24 17.61
CA GLY A 160 5.95 11.81 18.61
C GLY A 160 6.01 13.35 18.56
N LEU A 161 6.07 13.92 17.36
CA LEU A 161 6.06 15.37 17.15
C LEU A 161 4.75 16.02 17.57
N VAL A 162 3.60 15.43 17.23
CA VAL A 162 2.27 15.88 17.70
C VAL A 162 2.25 15.93 19.23
N ARG A 163 2.78 14.89 19.88
CA ARG A 163 2.83 14.81 21.35
C ARG A 163 3.74 15.86 21.99
N TYR A 164 4.85 16.20 21.33
CA TYR A 164 5.85 17.15 21.81
C TYR A 164 5.44 18.60 21.54
N LEU A 165 5.00 18.90 20.31
CA LEU A 165 4.61 20.24 19.87
C LEU A 165 3.19 20.64 20.33
N GLY A 166 2.36 19.66 20.69
CA GLY A 166 0.98 19.87 21.11
C GLY A 166 0.06 20.37 19.98
N ASN A 167 0.45 20.17 18.72
CA ASN A 167 -0.36 20.57 17.57
C ASN A 167 -0.40 19.49 16.48
N ARG A 168 -1.39 19.61 15.60
CA ARG A 168 -1.73 18.63 14.55
C ARG A 168 -0.92 18.73 13.26
N LEU A 169 -0.07 19.75 13.10
CA LEU A 169 0.61 20.00 11.82
C LEU A 169 1.50 18.84 11.35
N PRO A 170 2.29 18.16 12.22
CA PRO A 170 3.09 17.02 11.78
C PRO A 170 2.24 15.91 11.15
N ASP A 171 1.08 15.61 11.75
CA ASP A 171 0.14 14.59 11.25
C ASP A 171 -0.45 14.98 9.89
N LEU A 172 -0.86 16.23 9.72
CA LEU A 172 -1.40 16.73 8.46
C LEU A 172 -0.37 16.74 7.33
N ILE A 173 0.88 17.09 7.62
CA ILE A 173 1.97 17.10 6.64
C ILE A 173 2.27 15.68 6.16
N ILE A 174 2.43 14.74 7.10
CA ILE A 174 2.69 13.33 6.75
C ILE A 174 1.49 12.72 6.02
N GLY A 175 0.26 12.95 6.49
CA GLY A 175 -0.95 12.49 5.82
C GLY A 175 -1.09 13.03 4.39
N ALA A 176 -0.78 14.32 4.17
CA ALA A 176 -0.75 14.89 2.83
C ALA A 176 0.32 14.26 1.95
N ALA A 177 1.53 14.07 2.47
CA ALA A 177 2.65 13.49 1.73
C ALA A 177 2.35 12.06 1.27
N ILE A 178 1.91 11.19 2.17
CA ILE A 178 1.55 9.79 1.87
C ILE A 178 0.36 9.76 0.90
N SER A 179 -0.67 10.56 1.12
CA SER A 179 -1.83 10.60 0.21
C SER A 179 -1.45 11.01 -1.23
N ILE A 180 -0.50 11.95 -1.40
CA ILE A 180 0.03 12.31 -2.73
C ILE A 180 0.75 11.12 -3.38
N VAL A 181 1.48 10.31 -2.61
CA VAL A 181 2.13 9.09 -3.12
C VAL A 181 1.07 8.09 -3.61
N VAL A 182 0.06 7.81 -2.81
CA VAL A 182 -1.06 6.91 -3.18
C VAL A 182 -1.78 7.41 -4.44
N LEU A 183 -2.04 8.72 -4.54
CA LEU A 183 -2.66 9.34 -5.71
C LEU A 183 -1.83 9.13 -6.99
N ARG A 184 -0.51 9.30 -6.89
CA ARG A 184 0.40 9.05 -8.01
C ARG A 184 0.41 7.58 -8.41
N GLY A 185 0.40 6.67 -7.44
CA GLY A 185 0.28 5.23 -7.65
C GLY A 185 -1.00 4.88 -8.41
N GLY A 186 -2.16 5.37 -7.95
CA GLY A 186 -3.44 5.16 -8.62
C GLY A 186 -3.45 5.69 -10.07
N VAL A 187 -2.90 6.88 -10.31
CA VAL A 187 -2.77 7.45 -11.67
C VAL A 187 -1.86 6.59 -12.55
N GLN A 188 -0.75 6.07 -12.00
CA GLN A 188 0.15 5.17 -12.72
C GLN A 188 -0.55 3.87 -13.12
N ILE A 189 -1.28 3.23 -12.19
CA ILE A 189 -2.05 2.01 -12.47
C ILE A 189 -3.07 2.26 -13.60
N LEU A 190 -3.75 3.41 -13.60
CA LEU A 190 -4.68 3.75 -14.68
C LEU A 190 -4.00 3.94 -16.04
N ARG A 191 -2.80 4.51 -16.06
CA ARG A 191 -2.00 4.66 -17.29
C ARG A 191 -1.59 3.30 -17.83
N GLU A 192 -1.04 2.44 -16.99
CA GLU A 192 -0.63 1.08 -17.35
C GLU A 192 -1.82 0.25 -17.86
N ALA A 193 -2.97 0.32 -17.18
CA ALA A 193 -4.19 -0.36 -17.61
C ALA A 193 -4.67 0.14 -18.99
N LYS A 194 -4.57 1.44 -19.26
CA LYS A 194 -4.93 2.03 -20.57
C LYS A 194 -3.98 1.56 -21.67
N GLU A 195 -2.67 1.52 -21.42
CA GLU A 195 -1.68 1.04 -22.38
C GLU A 195 -1.85 -0.45 -22.68
N ALA A 196 -2.13 -1.25 -21.63
CA ALA A 196 -2.45 -2.66 -21.78
C ALA A 196 -3.75 -2.90 -22.56
N ARG A 197 -4.74 -2.01 -22.47
CA ARG A 197 -5.95 -2.06 -23.30
C ARG A 197 -5.66 -1.76 -24.77
N GLN A 198 -4.72 -0.85 -25.04
CA GLN A 198 -4.33 -0.41 -26.38
C GLN A 198 -3.32 -1.34 -27.07
N GLY A 199 -2.89 -2.43 -26.41
CA GLY A 199 -1.95 -3.39 -26.97
C GLY A 199 -0.50 -2.91 -27.00
N LYS A 200 -0.15 -1.80 -26.33
CA LYS A 200 1.21 -1.23 -26.34
C LYS A 200 2.20 -1.96 -25.42
N LEU A 201 1.70 -2.66 -24.39
CA LEU A 201 2.49 -3.64 -23.62
C LEU A 201 2.39 -4.99 -24.33
N GLY A 202 3.40 -5.34 -25.13
CA GLY A 202 3.46 -6.61 -25.86
C GLY A 202 4.13 -6.58 -27.24
N ALA A 203 5.14 -5.74 -27.45
CA ALA A 203 6.12 -5.89 -28.52
C ALA A 203 7.46 -6.33 -27.91
#